data_AF-A0A927K190-F1
#
_entry.id   AF-A0A927K190-F1
#
_cell.length_a   1.000
_cell.length_b   1.000
_cell.length_c   1.000
_cell.angle_alpha   90.00
_cell.angle_beta   90.00
_cell.angle_gamma   90.00
#
_symmetry.space_group_name_H-M   'P 1'
#
loop_
_entity.id
_entity.type
_entity.pdbx_description
1 polymer ?
#
loop_
_entity_poly.entity_id
_entity_poly.type
_entity_poly.pdbx_seq_one_letter_code
_entity_poly.pdbx_strand_id
1 'polypeptide(L)'
;MVRFPTRSATVLLIALTAAALPGCTKLRSHQGYVVDPDLVNAVQPGVDTRQSVLQTLGTPTFTGQFSDREWFYLSRDSRNYAFNRPRAASQTTLRVTFDPAGNVTAIDRTGVDQVASINPSDKKTPTLGRESNFFSDLFGNIGTVGAPGAGPSQRPN
;
A
#
# COMPACT_ATOMS: atom_id res chain seq x y z
N MET A 1 -7.41 7.77 62.41
CA MET A 1 -7.34 6.43 61.78
C MET A 1 -8.50 6.34 60.79
N VAL A 2 -8.28 6.70 59.52
CA VAL A 2 -9.36 6.78 58.52
C VAL A 2 -9.62 5.39 57.97
N ARG A 3 -10.78 4.82 58.31
CA ARG A 3 -11.20 3.48 57.87
C ARG A 3 -11.93 3.66 56.54
N PHE A 4 -11.20 3.57 55.43
CA PHE A 4 -11.83 3.62 54.11
C PHE A 4 -12.72 2.39 53.93
N PRO A 5 -13.99 2.55 53.53
CA PRO A 5 -14.88 1.42 53.29
C PRO A 5 -14.29 0.57 52.15
N THR A 6 -14.26 -0.75 52.34
CA THR A 6 -13.66 -1.72 51.41
C THR A 6 -14.14 -1.55 49.97
N ARG A 7 -15.38 -1.09 49.77
CA ARG A 7 -15.96 -0.79 48.45
C ARG A 7 -15.24 0.36 47.72
N SER A 8 -14.82 1.42 48.42
CA SER A 8 -14.09 2.55 47.83
C SER A 8 -12.65 2.17 47.44
N ALA A 9 -12.03 1.27 48.22
CA ALA A 9 -10.70 0.73 47.90
C ALA A 9 -10.74 -0.15 46.64
N THR A 10 -11.78 -0.98 46.47
CA THR A 10 -11.93 -1.82 45.27
C THR A 10 -12.15 -0.98 44.01
N VAL A 11 -12.96 0.09 44.08
CA VAL A 11 -13.20 1.00 42.96
C VAL A 11 -11.93 1.73 42.53
N LEU A 12 -11.13 2.19 43.50
CA LEU A 12 -9.86 2.85 43.23
C LEU A 12 -8.86 1.90 42.56
N LEU A 13 -8.82 0.64 43.00
CA LEU A 13 -7.94 -0.38 42.43
C LEU A 13 -8.32 -0.72 40.98
N ILE A 14 -9.61 -0.82 40.68
CA ILE A 14 -10.13 -1.07 39.32
C ILE A 14 -9.81 0.12 38.39
N ALA A 15 -9.98 1.36 38.87
CA ALA A 15 -9.65 2.54 38.09
C ALA A 15 -8.15 2.63 37.76
N LEU A 16 -7.28 2.31 38.74
CA LEU A 16 -5.83 2.27 38.54
C LEU A 16 -5.39 1.18 37.58
N THR A 17 -5.99 -0.01 37.67
CA THR A 17 -5.68 -1.12 36.74
C THR A 17 -6.21 -0.85 35.33
N ALA A 18 -7.38 -0.23 35.19
CA ALA A 18 -7.90 0.18 33.88
C ALA A 18 -7.03 1.27 33.22
N ALA A 19 -6.48 2.20 33.99
CA ALA A 19 -5.56 3.22 33.50
C ALA A 19 -4.17 2.67 33.12
N ALA A 20 -3.77 1.54 33.70
CA ALA A 20 -2.50 0.88 33.43
C ALA A 20 -2.52 -0.06 32.21
N LEU A 21 -3.70 -0.31 31.60
CA LEU A 21 -3.79 -1.14 30.40
C LEU A 21 -3.23 -0.38 29.19
N PRO A 22 -2.31 -0.96 28.41
CA PRO A 22 -1.88 -0.38 27.15
C PRO A 22 -3.08 -0.33 26.19
N GLY A 23 -3.56 0.88 25.89
CA GLY A 23 -4.62 1.09 24.91
C GLY A 23 -4.15 0.75 23.49
N CYS A 24 -5.07 0.28 22.64
CA CYS A 24 -4.78 0.09 21.21
C CYS A 24 -4.47 1.44 20.54
N THR A 25 -3.20 1.70 20.26
CA THR A 25 -2.77 2.89 19.50
C THR A 25 -2.94 2.68 17.99
N LYS A 26 -3.20 3.77 17.27
CA LYS A 26 -3.29 3.76 15.80
C LYS A 26 -1.89 3.77 15.21
N LEU A 27 -1.62 2.86 14.28
CA LEU A 27 -0.41 2.93 13.49
C LEU A 27 -0.62 4.00 12.40
N ARG A 28 0.29 4.97 12.36
CA ARG A 28 0.37 5.99 11.31
C ARG A 28 1.61 5.70 10.48
N SER A 29 1.45 5.67 9.17
CA SER A 29 2.56 5.58 8.23
C SER A 29 2.41 6.65 7.17
N HIS A 30 3.54 7.25 6.79
CA HIS A 30 3.66 8.14 5.64
C HIS A 30 4.47 7.42 4.56
N GLN A 31 4.06 7.58 3.31
CA GLN A 31 4.72 6.98 2.15
C GLN A 31 4.83 8.00 1.02
N GLY A 32 6.00 7.98 0.36
CA GLY A 32 6.28 8.77 -0.83
C GLY A 32 6.88 10.15 -0.52
N TYR A 33 6.60 11.12 -1.38
CA TYR A 33 7.15 12.47 -1.29
C TYR A 33 6.57 13.26 -0.10
N VAL A 34 7.42 14.04 0.56
CA VAL A 34 7.00 14.97 1.61
C VAL A 34 6.68 16.30 0.94
N VAL A 35 5.39 16.65 0.88
CA VAL A 35 4.95 17.86 0.17
C VAL A 35 5.27 19.09 1.00
N ASP A 36 6.16 19.92 0.47
CA ASP A 36 6.40 21.27 0.96
C ASP A 36 5.71 22.28 0.02
N PRO A 37 4.70 23.04 0.50
CA PRO A 37 3.98 23.98 -0.36
C PRO A 37 4.90 25.05 -0.95
N ASP A 38 5.95 25.49 -0.25
CA ASP A 38 6.84 26.54 -0.71
C ASP A 38 7.71 26.04 -1.87
N LEU A 39 8.26 24.82 -1.74
CA LEU A 39 9.03 24.19 -2.82
C LEU A 39 8.17 23.92 -4.06
N VAL A 40 6.93 23.47 -3.87
CA VAL A 40 6.05 23.22 -5.01
C VAL A 40 5.62 24.53 -5.69
N ASN A 41 5.40 25.60 -4.92
CA ASN A 41 5.07 26.91 -5.47
C ASN A 41 6.29 27.62 -6.10
N ALA A 42 7.51 27.22 -5.74
CA ALA A 42 8.73 27.73 -6.36
C ALA A 42 8.90 27.23 -7.79
N VAL A 43 8.31 26.07 -8.15
CA VAL A 43 8.36 25.56 -9.52
C VAL A 43 7.33 26.29 -10.38
N GLN A 44 7.79 26.99 -11.41
CA GLN A 44 6.98 27.78 -12.34
C GLN A 44 6.90 27.16 -13.74
N PRO A 45 5.67 26.90 -14.24
CA PRO A 45 5.45 26.52 -15.63
C PRO A 45 6.03 27.55 -16.62
N GLY A 46 6.66 27.07 -17.69
CA GLY A 46 7.27 27.88 -18.74
C GLY A 46 8.67 28.43 -18.42
N VAL A 47 9.11 28.35 -17.16
CA VAL A 47 10.45 28.80 -16.73
C VAL A 47 11.31 27.61 -16.31
N ASP A 48 10.74 26.71 -15.52
CA ASP A 48 11.48 25.57 -14.99
C ASP A 48 11.65 24.44 -16.00
N THR A 49 12.75 23.73 -15.86
CA THR A 49 13.13 22.57 -16.67
C THR A 49 13.14 21.32 -15.81
N ARG A 50 13.19 20.14 -16.42
CA ARG A 50 13.37 18.86 -15.69
C ARG A 50 14.52 18.92 -14.68
N GLN A 51 15.64 19.57 -15.03
CA GLN A 51 16.80 19.70 -14.17
C GLN A 51 16.51 20.59 -12.95
N SER A 52 15.87 21.74 -13.14
CA SER A 52 15.54 22.63 -12.01
C SER A 52 14.48 22.00 -11.11
N VAL A 53 13.48 21.29 -11.67
CA VAL A 53 12.51 20.53 -10.88
C VAL A 53 13.18 19.45 -10.04
N LEU A 54 14.15 18.71 -10.59
CA LEU A 54 14.92 17.72 -9.81
C LEU A 54 15.73 18.38 -8.69
N GLN A 55 16.25 19.60 -8.89
CA GLN A 55 16.98 20.33 -7.86
C GLN A 55 16.06 20.85 -6.75
N THR A 56 14.85 21.31 -7.10
CA THR A 56 13.89 21.89 -6.15
C THR A 56 13.09 20.81 -5.42
N LEU A 57 12.53 19.84 -6.14
CA LEU A 57 11.63 18.81 -5.60
C LEU A 57 12.30 17.44 -5.40
N GLY A 58 13.49 17.21 -5.97
CA GLY A 58 14.14 15.91 -5.95
C GLY A 58 13.54 14.92 -6.95
N THR A 59 13.96 13.66 -6.83
CA THR A 59 13.51 12.56 -7.69
C THR A 59 12.02 12.29 -7.48
N PRO A 60 11.22 12.16 -8.56
CA PRO A 60 9.80 11.85 -8.44
C PRO A 60 9.59 10.45 -7.85
N THR A 61 8.40 10.22 -7.28
CA THR A 61 8.02 8.91 -6.75
C THR A 61 7.89 7.88 -7.87
N PHE A 62 7.30 8.29 -9.00
CA PHE A 62 7.26 7.50 -10.22
C PHE A 62 7.10 8.42 -11.44
N THR A 63 7.38 7.87 -12.62
CA THR A 63 7.19 8.54 -13.91
C THR A 63 6.00 7.91 -14.64
N GLY A 64 5.45 8.63 -15.61
CA GLY A 64 4.34 8.12 -16.42
C GLY A 64 4.70 6.85 -17.17
N GLN A 65 3.84 5.83 -17.09
CA GLN A 65 4.08 4.54 -17.74
C GLN A 65 3.93 4.59 -19.27
N PHE A 66 3.13 5.54 -19.77
CA PHE A 66 2.83 5.70 -21.20
C PHE A 66 3.44 6.97 -21.80
N SER A 67 3.90 7.89 -20.94
CA SER A 67 4.49 9.17 -21.32
C SER A 67 5.67 9.44 -20.39
N ASP A 68 6.85 9.64 -20.98
CA ASP A 68 8.07 10.03 -20.29
C ASP A 68 8.10 11.52 -19.90
N ARG A 69 7.00 12.23 -20.11
CA ARG A 69 6.83 13.67 -19.88
C ARG A 69 5.96 14.00 -18.67
N GLU A 70 5.62 13.00 -17.87
CA GLU A 70 4.83 13.19 -16.66
C GLU A 70 5.58 12.62 -15.47
N TRP A 71 5.82 13.45 -14.47
CA TRP A 71 6.40 13.05 -13.20
C TRP A 71 5.37 13.18 -12.09
N PHE A 72 5.36 12.19 -11.20
CA PHE A 72 4.40 12.09 -10.11
C PHE A 72 5.12 12.08 -8.77
N TYR A 73 4.78 13.05 -7.93
CA TYR A 73 5.15 13.08 -6.52
C TYR A 73 3.93 12.72 -5.69
N LEU A 74 3.94 11.51 -5.14
CA LEU A 74 2.82 10.96 -4.39
C LEU A 74 3.14 11.06 -2.90
N SER A 75 2.26 11.69 -2.13
CA SER A 75 2.29 11.69 -0.67
C SER A 75 1.05 10.99 -0.15
N ARG A 76 1.22 9.95 0.67
CA ARG A 76 0.10 9.20 1.25
C ARG A 76 0.32 8.97 2.73
N ASP A 77 -0.63 9.43 3.53
CA ASP A 77 -0.74 9.03 4.94
C ASP A 77 -1.75 7.91 5.07
N SER A 78 -1.32 6.81 5.67
CA SER A 78 -2.20 5.68 5.97
C SER A 78 -2.40 5.55 7.47
N ARG A 79 -3.60 5.07 7.85
CA ARG A 79 -3.95 4.79 9.24
C ARG A 79 -4.58 3.41 9.33
N ASN A 80 -4.10 2.59 10.26
CA ASN A 80 -4.69 1.30 10.58
C ASN A 80 -4.61 0.97 12.06
N TYR A 81 -5.50 0.08 12.49
CA TYR A 81 -5.51 -0.50 13.82
C TYR A 81 -4.94 -1.91 13.76
N ALA A 82 -4.00 -2.21 14.66
CA ALA A 82 -3.38 -3.52 14.78
C ALA A 82 -2.94 -4.07 13.40
N PHE A 83 -3.38 -5.27 13.04
CA PHE A 83 -3.00 -5.99 11.81
C PHE A 83 -3.91 -5.71 10.62
N ASN A 84 -4.87 -4.78 10.72
CA ASN A 84 -5.76 -4.46 9.60
C ASN A 84 -4.99 -3.82 8.45
N ARG A 85 -5.47 -4.05 7.23
CA ARG A 85 -4.90 -3.47 6.01
C ARG A 85 -4.88 -1.93 6.12
N PRO A 86 -3.75 -1.26 5.82
CA PRO A 86 -3.65 0.19 5.78
C PRO A 86 -4.68 0.79 4.85
N ARG A 87 -5.42 1.81 5.32
CA ARG A 87 -6.29 2.63 4.47
C ARG A 87 -5.69 4.03 4.38
N ALA A 88 -5.69 4.60 3.17
CA ALA A 88 -5.26 5.97 2.94
C ALA A 88 -6.21 6.91 3.68
N ALA A 89 -5.67 7.68 4.63
CA ALA A 89 -6.40 8.72 5.35
C ALA A 89 -6.33 10.06 4.61
N SER A 90 -5.17 10.36 4.02
CA SER A 90 -4.94 11.49 3.12
C SER A 90 -4.00 11.06 2.01
N GLN A 91 -4.24 11.58 0.82
CA GLN A 91 -3.34 11.44 -0.31
C GLN A 91 -3.29 12.75 -1.08
N THR A 92 -2.09 13.16 -1.48
CA THR A 92 -1.85 14.24 -2.41
C THR A 92 -0.93 13.72 -3.51
N THR A 93 -1.36 13.89 -4.76
CA THR A 93 -0.58 13.57 -5.95
C THR A 93 -0.28 14.88 -6.66
N LEU A 94 0.99 15.23 -6.77
CA LEU A 94 1.45 16.32 -7.61
C LEU A 94 1.90 15.74 -8.95
N ARG A 95 1.27 16.18 -10.04
CA ARG A 95 1.67 15.84 -11.40
C ARG A 95 2.36 17.03 -12.01
N VAL A 96 3.62 16.84 -12.41
CA VAL A 96 4.39 17.82 -13.19
C VAL A 96 4.46 17.31 -14.63
N THR A 97 3.94 18.12 -15.54
CA THR A 97 3.91 17.80 -16.97
C THR A 97 5.01 18.60 -17.69
N PHE A 98 5.68 17.94 -18.63
CA PHE A 98 6.76 18.54 -19.42
C PHE A 98 6.40 18.61 -20.90
N ASP A 99 6.97 19.59 -21.60
CA ASP A 99 6.97 19.63 -23.05
C ASP A 99 8.03 18.65 -23.63
N PRO A 100 8.08 18.46 -24.96
CA PRO A 100 9.12 17.64 -25.59
C PRO A 100 10.55 18.18 -25.41
N ALA A 101 10.72 19.47 -25.11
CA ALA A 101 12.01 20.09 -24.86
C ALA A 101 12.48 19.94 -23.40
N GLY A 102 11.61 19.45 -22.50
CA GLY A 102 11.90 19.25 -21.09
C GLY A 102 11.55 20.43 -20.17
N ASN A 103 10.76 21.39 -20.63
CA ASN A 103 10.26 22.49 -19.81
C ASN A 103 8.94 22.13 -19.15
N VAL A 104 8.69 22.64 -17.94
CA VAL A 104 7.42 22.44 -17.23
C VAL A 104 6.30 23.14 -17.98
N THR A 105 5.23 22.43 -18.31
CA THR A 105 4.03 22.99 -18.96
C THR A 105 2.90 23.20 -17.97
N ALA A 106 2.74 22.28 -17.01
CA ALA A 106 1.67 22.34 -16.03
C ALA A 106 2.07 21.62 -14.73
N ILE A 107 1.46 22.07 -13.64
CA ILE A 107 1.55 21.43 -12.33
C ILE A 107 0.14 21.26 -11.79
N ASP A 108 -0.31 20.01 -11.67
CA ASP A 108 -1.62 19.68 -11.15
C ASP A 108 -1.51 19.06 -9.75
N ARG A 109 -2.41 19.44 -8.85
CA ARG A 109 -2.55 18.83 -7.52
C ARG A 109 -3.85 18.08 -7.42
N THR A 110 -3.76 16.82 -7.05
CA THR A 110 -4.90 15.91 -6.98
C THR A 110 -4.97 15.21 -5.63
N GLY A 111 -6.17 15.00 -5.11
CA GLY A 111 -6.39 14.38 -3.82
C GLY A 111 -6.75 12.90 -3.89
N VAL A 112 -7.24 12.39 -2.75
CA VAL A 112 -7.76 11.02 -2.62
C VAL A 112 -9.04 10.79 -3.43
N ASP A 113 -9.71 11.86 -3.84
CA ASP A 113 -10.96 11.86 -4.61
C ASP A 113 -10.80 11.29 -6.03
N GLN A 114 -9.61 11.37 -6.62
CA GLN A 114 -9.32 10.78 -7.93
C GLN A 114 -8.76 9.36 -7.85
N VAL A 115 -8.76 8.73 -6.67
CA VAL A 115 -8.34 7.33 -6.52
C VAL A 115 -9.43 6.43 -7.10
N ALA A 116 -9.14 5.78 -8.23
CA ALA A 116 -10.07 4.84 -8.84
C ALA A 116 -10.38 3.67 -7.91
N SER A 117 -11.67 3.41 -7.66
CA SER A 117 -12.13 2.19 -6.99
C SER A 117 -12.22 1.08 -8.03
N ILE A 118 -11.21 0.21 -8.07
CA ILE A 118 -11.17 -0.93 -8.99
C ILE A 118 -11.74 -2.15 -8.27
N ASN A 119 -12.79 -2.74 -8.84
CA ASN A 119 -13.34 -4.02 -8.41
C ASN A 119 -13.02 -5.06 -9.50
N PRO A 120 -11.96 -5.89 -9.33
CA PRO A 120 -11.62 -6.92 -10.29
C PRO A 120 -12.77 -7.92 -10.48
N SER A 121 -12.89 -8.46 -11.68
CA SER A 121 -13.84 -9.52 -11.99
C SER A 121 -13.38 -10.86 -11.40
N ASP A 122 -14.30 -11.66 -10.86
CA ASP A 122 -14.03 -13.00 -10.33
C ASP A 122 -13.80 -14.06 -11.43
N LYS A 123 -13.85 -13.66 -12.71
CA LYS A 123 -13.62 -14.56 -13.85
C LYS A 123 -12.19 -15.10 -13.81
N LYS A 124 -12.06 -16.42 -13.88
CA LYS A 124 -10.78 -17.13 -13.97
C LYS A 124 -10.58 -17.61 -15.40
N THR A 125 -9.40 -17.38 -15.96
CA THR A 125 -9.01 -17.99 -17.25
C THR A 125 -8.71 -19.47 -17.00
N PRO A 126 -9.44 -20.42 -17.62
CA PRO A 126 -9.16 -21.84 -17.45
C PRO A 126 -7.75 -22.14 -17.96
N THR A 127 -6.98 -22.90 -17.19
CA THR A 127 -5.65 -23.34 -17.60
C THR A 127 -5.79 -24.63 -18.43
N LEU A 128 -4.89 -24.85 -19.39
CA LEU A 128 -4.82 -26.11 -20.17
C LEU A 128 -4.23 -27.28 -19.36
N GLY A 129 -3.91 -27.04 -18.09
CA GLY A 129 -3.33 -28.02 -17.18
C GLY A 129 -4.38 -28.88 -16.49
N ARG A 130 -3.93 -29.79 -15.64
CA ARG A 130 -4.80 -30.62 -14.82
C ARG A 130 -5.41 -29.81 -13.68
N GLU A 131 -6.71 -29.92 -13.48
CA GLU A 131 -7.36 -29.43 -12.25
C GLU A 131 -6.97 -30.36 -11.09
N SER A 132 -6.10 -29.88 -10.22
CA SER A 132 -5.77 -30.55 -8.96
C SER A 132 -6.75 -30.13 -7.87
N ASN A 133 -7.36 -31.12 -7.23
CA ASN A 133 -8.13 -30.91 -6.00
C ASN A 133 -7.21 -31.07 -4.78
N PHE A 134 -7.55 -30.46 -3.64
CA PHE A 134 -6.75 -30.52 -2.39
C PHE A 134 -6.21 -31.93 -2.08
N PHE A 135 -7.05 -32.96 -2.20
CA PHE A 135 -6.64 -34.35 -1.93
C PHE A 135 -5.73 -34.95 -3.00
N SER A 136 -5.87 -34.52 -4.26
CA SER A 136 -4.94 -34.91 -5.34
C SER A 136 -3.55 -34.33 -5.12
N ASP A 137 -3.45 -33.13 -4.55
CA ASP A 137 -2.15 -32.53 -4.21
C ASP A 137 -1.57 -33.11 -2.92
N LEU A 138 -2.43 -33.41 -1.94
CA LEU A 138 -2.01 -33.99 -0.67
C LEU A 138 -1.53 -35.45 -0.81
N PHE A 139 -2.22 -36.25 -1.61
CA PHE A 139 -1.95 -37.69 -1.73
C PHE A 139 -1.42 -38.11 -3.11
N GLY A 140 -1.30 -37.21 -4.09
CA GLY A 140 -0.86 -37.53 -5.44
C GLY A 140 0.56 -38.08 -5.56
N ASN A 141 1.37 -37.92 -4.51
CA ASN A 141 2.73 -38.48 -4.41
C ASN A 141 2.80 -39.79 -3.61
N ILE A 142 1.70 -40.28 -3.04
CA ILE A 142 1.67 -41.56 -2.33
C ILE A 142 1.64 -42.69 -3.36
N GLY A 143 2.77 -43.37 -3.53
CA GLY A 143 2.93 -44.53 -4.43
C GLY A 143 3.90 -44.33 -5.60
N THR A 144 4.30 -43.09 -5.91
CA THR A 144 5.26 -42.78 -7.00
C THR A 144 6.71 -42.74 -6.53
N VAL A 145 6.98 -42.40 -5.27
CA VAL A 145 8.33 -42.43 -4.69
C VAL A 145 8.57 -43.77 -3.98
N GLY A 146 8.91 -44.82 -4.75
CA GLY A 146 9.41 -46.07 -4.17
C GLY A 146 9.03 -47.39 -4.85
N ALA A 147 8.33 -47.40 -5.98
CA ALA A 147 8.03 -48.64 -6.71
C ALA A 147 9.06 -48.87 -7.85
N PRO A 148 10.09 -49.71 -7.67
CA PRO A 148 10.95 -50.11 -8.78
C PRO A 148 10.14 -50.97 -9.76
N GLY A 149 9.87 -50.47 -10.96
CA GLY A 149 9.36 -51.30 -12.07
C GLY A 149 8.10 -50.81 -12.80
N ALA A 150 7.45 -49.72 -12.40
CA ALA A 150 6.33 -49.17 -13.17
C ALA A 150 6.84 -48.23 -14.26
N GLY A 151 7.07 -48.78 -15.46
CA GLY A 151 7.44 -48.02 -16.66
C GLY A 151 6.40 -46.94 -17.04
N PRO A 152 6.79 -45.95 -17.87
CA PRO A 152 5.95 -44.81 -18.17
C PRO A 152 4.72 -45.27 -18.96
N SER A 153 3.54 -45.21 -18.33
CA SER A 153 2.27 -45.47 -18.99
C SER A 153 1.85 -44.23 -19.76
N GLN A 154 2.35 -44.12 -20.99
CA GLN A 154 1.82 -43.26 -22.04
C GLN A 154 0.32 -43.52 -22.18
N ARG A 155 -0.53 -42.51 -21.93
CA ARG A 155 -1.94 -42.55 -22.35
C ARG A 155 -2.38 -41.21 -22.95
N PRO A 156 -3.18 -41.22 -24.03
CA PRO A 156 -3.43 -40.06 -24.87
C PRO A 156 -4.60 -39.21 -24.34
N ASN A 157 -4.52 -37.93 -24.74
CA ASN A 157 -5.40 -36.78 -24.46
C ASN A 157 -6.80 -37.06 -23.92
#